data_AF-A0PJI3-F1
#
_entry.id   AF-A0PJI3-F1
#
_cell.length_a   1.000
_cell.length_b   1.000
_cell.length_c   1.000
_cell.angle_alpha   90.00
_cell.angle_beta   90.00
_cell.angle_gamma   90.00
#
_symmetry.space_group_name_H-M   'P 1'
#
loop_
_entity.id
_entity.type
_entity.pdbx_description
1 polymer ?
#
loop_
_entity_poly.entity_id
_entity_poly.type
_entity_poly.pdbx_seq_one_letter_code
_entity_poly.pdbx_strand_id
1 'polypeptide(L)'
;MGSGPIDPKELLKGLDSFLTRDGEVKSVDGISKIFSLMKEARKMVSRCTYLNIILQTRAPEVLVKFIDVGGYKLLNNWLTYSKTTNNIPLLQQILLTLQHLPLTVDHLKQNNTAKLVKQLSKSSEDEELRKLASVLVSDWMAVIRSQSSTQPAEKDKKKRKEEGKSRTTLPERPLTEVKAETRAEEAPEKKKEKQLKKKKKKK
;
A
#
# COMPACT_ATOMS: atom_id res chain seq x y z
N MET A 1 33.27 -11.66 2.81
CA MET A 1 33.43 -10.85 1.58
C MET A 1 33.41 -9.37 1.92
N GLY A 2 34.50 -8.66 1.65
CA GLY A 2 34.58 -7.22 1.33
C GLY A 2 34.12 -6.17 2.35
N SER A 3 34.89 -5.96 3.43
CA SER A 3 34.75 -4.78 4.32
C SER A 3 35.42 -3.51 3.77
N GLY A 4 35.66 -3.41 2.46
CA GLY A 4 36.20 -2.22 1.79
C GLY A 4 35.11 -1.27 1.29
N PRO A 5 35.45 -0.04 0.87
CA PRO A 5 34.51 0.85 0.17
C PRO A 5 33.91 0.15 -1.07
N ILE A 6 32.67 0.51 -1.44
CA ILE A 6 32.03 -0.02 -2.65
C ILE A 6 32.26 0.97 -3.79
N ASP A 7 32.83 0.48 -4.88
CA ASP A 7 32.89 1.20 -6.15
C ASP A 7 31.58 0.96 -6.93
N PRO A 8 30.80 2.01 -7.26
CA PRO A 8 29.60 1.89 -8.08
C PRO A 8 29.85 1.26 -9.44
N LYS A 9 31.02 1.49 -10.07
CA LYS A 9 31.34 0.96 -11.39
C LYS A 9 31.56 -0.54 -11.34
N GLU A 10 32.29 -1.03 -10.34
CA GLU A 10 32.49 -2.47 -10.14
C GLU A 10 31.17 -3.17 -9.80
N LEU A 11 30.30 -2.51 -9.02
CA LEU A 11 28.95 -3.01 -8.79
C LEU A 11 28.16 -3.14 -10.09
N LEU A 12 28.18 -2.12 -10.95
CA LEU A 12 27.46 -2.14 -12.23
C LEU A 12 28.04 -3.18 -13.20
N LYS A 13 29.36 -3.34 -13.28
CA LYS A 13 30.01 -4.41 -14.05
C LYS A 13 29.52 -5.80 -13.60
N GLY A 14 29.39 -6.02 -12.30
CA GLY A 14 28.83 -7.25 -11.75
C GLY A 14 27.35 -7.50 -12.11
N LEU A 15 26.65 -6.48 -12.59
CA LEU A 15 25.25 -6.54 -13.00
C LEU A 15 25.06 -6.51 -14.53
N ASP A 16 26.15 -6.43 -15.32
CA ASP A 16 26.10 -6.18 -16.77
C ASP A 16 25.23 -7.19 -17.54
N SER A 17 25.21 -8.45 -17.10
CA SER A 17 24.34 -9.49 -17.68
C SER A 17 22.84 -9.19 -17.54
N PHE A 18 22.46 -8.41 -16.54
CA PHE A 18 21.07 -8.03 -16.25
C PHE A 18 20.69 -6.63 -16.75
N LEU A 19 21.66 -5.81 -17.16
CA LEU A 19 21.45 -4.40 -17.50
C LEU A 19 21.67 -4.13 -18.99
N THR A 20 20.85 -3.27 -19.58
CA THR A 20 21.05 -2.73 -20.93
C THR A 20 22.17 -1.69 -20.92
N ARG A 21 22.61 -1.26 -22.11
CA ARG A 21 23.60 -0.18 -22.25
C ARG A 21 23.16 1.12 -21.56
N ASP A 22 21.86 1.37 -21.50
CA ASP A 22 21.29 2.57 -20.89
C ASP A 22 21.08 2.41 -19.38
N GLY A 23 21.43 1.26 -18.79
CA GLY A 23 21.30 0.99 -17.35
C GLY A 23 19.93 0.45 -16.92
N GLU A 24 19.06 0.10 -17.87
CA GLU A 24 17.75 -0.50 -17.61
C GLU A 24 17.87 -1.99 -17.34
N VAL A 25 16.94 -2.57 -16.59
CA VAL A 25 16.91 -4.02 -16.43
C VAL A 25 16.38 -4.68 -17.71
N LYS A 26 17.16 -5.63 -18.26
CA LYS A 26 16.90 -6.32 -19.53
C LYS A 26 15.63 -7.18 -19.53
N SER A 27 15.25 -7.76 -18.38
CA SER A 27 14.19 -8.76 -18.32
C SER A 27 13.52 -8.89 -16.95
N VAL A 28 12.34 -9.53 -16.94
CA VAL A 28 11.54 -9.87 -15.76
C VAL A 28 12.30 -10.81 -14.79
N ASP A 29 13.18 -11.66 -15.29
CA ASP A 29 14.04 -12.49 -14.43
C ASP A 29 15.18 -11.69 -13.81
N GLY A 30 15.76 -10.77 -14.59
CA GLY A 30 16.84 -9.88 -14.13
C GLY A 30 16.41 -9.02 -12.94
N ILE A 31 15.18 -8.50 -12.96
CA ILE A 31 14.68 -7.66 -11.87
C ILE A 31 14.49 -8.44 -10.57
N SER A 32 14.17 -9.73 -10.64
CA SER A 32 14.08 -10.59 -9.46
C SER A 32 15.45 -10.80 -8.80
N LYS A 33 16.51 -10.92 -9.61
CA LYS A 33 17.90 -10.99 -9.12
C LYS A 33 18.36 -9.67 -8.52
N ILE A 34 18.10 -8.54 -9.20
CA ILE A 34 18.42 -7.21 -8.69
C ILE A 34 17.69 -6.94 -7.37
N PHE A 35 16.40 -7.26 -7.27
CA PHE A 35 15.64 -7.15 -6.02
C PHE A 35 16.28 -7.95 -4.86
N SER A 36 16.75 -9.18 -5.14
CA SER A 36 17.42 -10.00 -4.13
C SER A 36 18.68 -9.31 -3.60
N LEU A 37 19.48 -8.73 -4.49
CA LEU A 37 20.68 -7.97 -4.13
C LEU A 37 20.35 -6.65 -3.41
N MET A 38 19.26 -5.98 -3.80
CA MET A 38 18.76 -4.79 -3.10
C MET A 38 18.45 -5.11 -1.64
N LYS A 39 17.75 -6.23 -1.38
CA LYS A 39 17.40 -6.63 -0.01
C LYS A 39 18.63 -6.83 0.89
N GLU A 40 19.74 -7.28 0.31
CA GLU A 40 21.01 -7.51 1.02
C GLU A 40 21.89 -6.25 1.11
N ALA A 41 21.52 -5.17 0.42
CA ALA A 41 22.31 -3.94 0.35
C ALA A 41 22.37 -3.22 1.71
N ARG A 42 23.54 -3.32 2.36
CA ARG A 42 23.82 -2.63 3.64
C ARG A 42 24.42 -1.24 3.46
N LYS A 43 25.21 -1.03 2.40
CA LYS A 43 25.92 0.23 2.17
C LYS A 43 25.07 1.18 1.32
N MET A 44 25.15 2.47 1.64
CA MET A 44 24.35 3.51 1.00
C MET A 44 24.60 3.60 -0.51
N VAL A 45 25.86 3.51 -0.94
CA VAL A 45 26.24 3.52 -2.35
C VAL A 45 25.45 2.48 -3.14
N SER A 46 25.40 1.23 -2.66
CA SER A 46 24.64 0.16 -3.31
C SER A 46 23.15 0.46 -3.39
N ARG A 47 22.55 0.97 -2.30
CA ARG A 47 21.12 1.32 -2.29
C ARG A 47 20.81 2.36 -3.35
N CYS A 48 21.60 3.43 -3.43
CA CYS A 48 21.43 4.46 -4.44
C CYS A 48 21.65 3.94 -5.86
N THR A 49 22.67 3.10 -6.09
CA THR A 49 22.90 2.46 -7.40
C THR A 49 21.70 1.65 -7.84
N TYR A 50 21.13 0.82 -6.97
CA TYR A 50 19.95 0.04 -7.32
C TYR A 50 18.71 0.91 -7.57
N LEU A 51 18.47 1.96 -6.76
CA LEU A 51 17.36 2.89 -7.01
C LEU A 51 17.49 3.55 -8.39
N ASN A 52 18.69 3.97 -8.78
CA ASN A 52 18.94 4.52 -10.11
C ASN A 52 18.66 3.51 -11.24
N ILE A 53 18.98 2.23 -11.05
CA ILE A 53 18.62 1.17 -12.02
C ILE A 53 17.10 1.06 -12.17
N ILE A 54 16.34 1.10 -11.05
CA ILE A 54 14.87 1.07 -11.11
C ILE A 54 14.31 2.30 -11.82
N LEU A 55 14.83 3.49 -11.49
CA LEU A 55 14.43 4.76 -12.11
C LEU A 55 14.71 4.79 -13.62
N GLN A 56 15.78 4.13 -14.06
CA GLN A 56 16.14 4.08 -15.46
C GLN A 56 15.27 3.08 -16.25
N THR A 57 14.78 2.02 -15.59
CA THR A 57 14.01 0.95 -16.24
C THR A 57 12.63 1.42 -16.72
N ARG A 58 12.35 1.32 -18.02
CA ARG A 58 11.09 1.83 -18.62
C ARG A 58 10.06 0.75 -18.91
N ALA A 59 10.49 -0.49 -19.07
CA ALA A 59 9.63 -1.64 -19.39
C ALA A 59 8.56 -1.85 -18.30
N PRO A 60 7.25 -1.64 -18.58
CA PRO A 60 6.20 -1.70 -17.57
C PRO A 60 6.11 -3.07 -16.88
N GLU A 61 6.26 -4.16 -17.63
CA GLU A 61 6.23 -5.52 -17.12
C GLU A 61 7.36 -5.82 -16.12
N VAL A 62 8.52 -5.17 -16.30
CA VAL A 62 9.65 -5.28 -15.38
C VAL A 62 9.38 -4.52 -14.09
N LEU A 63 8.80 -3.32 -14.17
CA LEU A 63 8.43 -2.53 -12.99
C LEU A 63 7.27 -3.16 -12.21
N VAL A 64 6.28 -3.73 -12.90
CA VAL A 64 5.22 -4.53 -12.26
C VAL A 64 5.82 -5.73 -11.55
N LYS A 65 6.72 -6.47 -12.22
CA LYS A 65 7.41 -7.58 -11.57
C LYS A 65 8.19 -7.16 -10.34
N PHE A 66 8.87 -6.01 -10.37
CA PHE A 66 9.57 -5.47 -9.20
C PHE A 66 8.64 -5.29 -8.00
N ILE A 67 7.43 -4.77 -8.24
CA ILE A 67 6.41 -4.63 -7.20
C ILE A 67 5.99 -6.01 -6.67
N ASP A 68 5.68 -6.95 -7.57
CA ASP A 68 5.21 -8.31 -7.24
C ASP A 68 6.20 -9.10 -6.38
N VAL A 69 7.51 -8.97 -6.65
CA VAL A 69 8.54 -9.65 -5.85
C VAL A 69 8.78 -8.99 -4.49
N GLY A 70 8.10 -7.89 -4.19
CA GLY A 70 8.14 -7.19 -2.90
C GLY A 70 8.94 -5.89 -2.91
N GLY A 71 9.28 -5.35 -4.08
CA GLY A 71 10.01 -4.09 -4.23
C GLY A 71 9.33 -2.92 -3.52
N TYR A 72 8.01 -2.80 -3.64
CA TYR A 72 7.24 -1.76 -2.92
C TYR A 72 7.37 -1.85 -1.39
N LYS A 73 7.33 -3.07 -0.85
CA LYS A 73 7.54 -3.31 0.60
C LYS A 73 8.97 -2.99 1.03
N LEU A 74 9.96 -3.30 0.19
CA LEU A 74 11.35 -2.92 0.46
C LEU A 74 11.53 -1.39 0.49
N LEU A 75 10.95 -0.68 -0.47
CA LEU A 75 10.98 0.79 -0.50
C LEU A 75 10.29 1.39 0.73
N ASN A 76 9.19 0.82 1.21
CA ASN A 76 8.56 1.25 2.47
C ASN A 76 9.51 1.14 3.68
N ASN A 77 10.26 0.04 3.77
CA ASN A 77 11.24 -0.17 4.83
C ASN A 77 12.37 0.87 4.74
N TRP A 78 12.90 1.10 3.53
CA TRP A 78 13.95 2.10 3.33
C TRP A 78 13.46 3.52 3.55
N LEU A 79 12.21 3.84 3.19
CA LEU A 79 11.60 5.14 3.45
C LEU A 79 11.50 5.39 4.96
N THR A 80 11.03 4.39 5.70
CA THR A 80 10.92 4.44 7.17
C THR A 80 12.29 4.64 7.80
N TYR A 81 13.29 3.83 7.40
CA TYR A 81 14.66 3.96 7.88
C TYR A 81 15.26 5.35 7.59
N SER A 82 15.14 5.83 6.35
CA SER A 82 15.71 7.11 5.93
C SER A 82 15.08 8.27 6.68
N LYS A 83 13.78 8.18 6.99
CA LYS A 83 13.08 9.15 7.83
C LYS A 83 13.61 9.12 9.27
N THR A 84 13.83 7.95 9.87
CA THR A 84 14.32 7.86 11.25
C THR A 84 15.78 8.31 11.37
N THR A 85 16.59 8.17 10.33
CA THR A 85 17.98 8.64 10.30
C THR A 85 18.15 10.03 9.70
N ASN A 86 17.06 10.75 9.41
CA ASN A 86 17.05 12.06 8.78
C ASN A 86 17.90 12.15 7.49
N ASN A 87 17.88 11.10 6.66
CA ASN A 87 18.63 11.05 5.42
C ASN A 87 17.78 11.60 4.26
N ILE A 88 17.76 12.93 4.15
CA ILE A 88 16.95 13.66 3.16
C ILE A 88 17.24 13.24 1.71
N PRO A 89 18.52 13.11 1.26
CA PRO A 89 18.78 12.69 -0.12
C PRO A 89 18.23 11.29 -0.45
N LEU A 90 18.33 10.34 0.49
CA LEU A 90 17.76 9.01 0.28
C LEU A 90 16.22 9.04 0.30
N LEU A 91 15.60 9.88 1.13
CA LEU A 91 14.15 10.08 1.09
C LEU A 91 13.71 10.57 -0.29
N GLN A 92 14.35 11.61 -0.83
CA GLN A 92 14.05 12.15 -2.15
C GLN A 92 14.20 11.07 -3.24
N GLN A 93 15.30 10.31 -3.23
CA GLN A 93 15.52 9.21 -4.18
C GLN A 93 14.45 8.11 -4.11
N ILE A 94 14.01 7.74 -2.90
CA ILE A 94 12.93 6.77 -2.72
C ILE A 94 11.60 7.33 -3.21
N LEU A 95 11.29 8.61 -2.97
CA LEU A 95 10.06 9.23 -3.46
C LEU A 95 10.02 9.30 -4.99
N LEU A 96 11.14 9.65 -5.64
CA LEU A 96 11.26 9.59 -7.10
C LEU A 96 11.01 8.17 -7.61
N THR A 97 11.59 7.17 -6.96
CA THR A 97 11.38 5.77 -7.33
C THR A 97 9.92 5.36 -7.17
N LEU A 98 9.26 5.76 -6.09
CA LEU A 98 7.83 5.51 -5.86
C LEU A 98 6.92 6.19 -6.89
N GLN A 99 7.31 7.36 -7.38
CA GLN A 99 6.60 8.08 -8.44
C GLN A 99 6.73 7.37 -9.79
N HIS A 100 7.87 6.72 -10.05
CA HIS A 100 8.14 5.98 -11.27
C HIS A 100 7.39 4.64 -11.36
N LEU A 101 7.03 4.04 -10.22
CA LEU A 101 6.38 2.73 -10.19
C LEU A 101 4.88 2.80 -10.57
N PRO A 102 4.37 1.82 -11.35
CA PRO A 102 2.95 1.74 -11.70
C PRO A 102 2.10 1.21 -10.52
N LEU A 103 1.98 2.00 -9.46
CA LEU A 103 1.25 1.62 -8.25
C LEU A 103 -0.26 1.75 -8.43
N THR A 104 -0.98 0.69 -8.10
CA THR A 104 -2.45 0.68 -8.02
C THR A 104 -2.94 1.00 -6.61
N VAL A 105 -4.25 1.25 -6.47
CA VAL A 105 -4.89 1.49 -5.16
C VAL A 105 -4.66 0.33 -4.18
N ASP A 106 -4.61 -0.91 -4.66
CA ASP A 106 -4.37 -2.07 -3.80
C ASP A 106 -2.99 -2.00 -3.17
N HIS A 107 -1.96 -1.63 -3.93
CA HIS A 107 -0.62 -1.39 -3.41
C HIS A 107 -0.62 -0.30 -2.34
N LEU A 108 -1.28 0.83 -2.60
CA LEU A 108 -1.34 1.96 -1.67
C LEU A 108 -2.02 1.62 -0.33
N LYS A 109 -2.87 0.58 -0.30
CA LYS A 109 -3.54 0.09 0.91
C LYS A 109 -2.71 -0.93 1.70
N GLN A 110 -1.70 -1.57 1.08
CA GLN A 110 -0.96 -2.68 1.69
C GLN A 110 -0.11 -2.29 2.90
N ASN A 111 0.36 -1.05 2.98
CA ASN A 111 1.25 -0.60 4.05
C ASN A 111 1.07 0.90 4.34
N ASN A 112 1.93 1.46 5.20
CA ASN A 112 1.83 2.85 5.64
C ASN A 112 2.56 3.87 4.73
N THR A 113 3.05 3.48 3.54
CA THR A 113 3.81 4.38 2.64
C THR A 113 3.01 5.63 2.30
N ALA A 114 1.74 5.49 1.91
CA ALA A 114 0.87 6.64 1.61
C ALA A 114 0.76 7.62 2.79
N LYS A 115 0.68 7.09 4.02
CA LYS A 115 0.65 7.90 5.24
C LYS A 115 1.98 8.62 5.49
N LEU A 116 3.10 7.93 5.28
CA LEU A 116 4.44 8.51 5.43
C LEU A 116 4.69 9.64 4.43
N VAL A 117 4.39 9.43 3.16
CA VAL A 117 4.55 10.46 2.12
C VAL A 117 3.65 11.67 2.41
N LYS A 118 2.40 11.45 2.84
CA LYS A 118 1.49 12.53 3.27
C LYS A 118 1.99 13.29 4.50
N GLN A 119 2.73 12.66 5.40
CA GLN A 119 3.37 13.35 6.51
C GLN A 119 4.52 14.22 6.00
N LEU A 120 5.39 13.67 5.14
CA LEU A 120 6.51 14.41 4.54
C LEU A 120 6.03 15.64 3.76
N SER A 121 4.92 15.51 3.03
CA SER A 121 4.33 16.62 2.27
C SER A 121 3.80 17.77 3.14
N LYS A 122 3.64 17.57 4.45
CA LYS A 122 3.11 18.57 5.38
C LYS A 122 4.13 19.10 6.38
N SER A 123 5.03 18.25 6.84
CA SER A 123 5.90 18.54 7.99
C SER A 123 7.39 18.47 7.69
N SER A 124 7.81 18.22 6.44
CA SER A 124 9.22 18.29 6.08
C SER A 124 9.69 19.74 6.10
N GLU A 125 10.83 19.98 6.76
CA GLU A 125 11.54 21.27 6.74
C GLU A 125 12.24 21.50 5.39
N ASP A 126 12.70 20.42 4.76
CA ASP A 126 13.27 20.45 3.41
C ASP A 126 12.17 20.70 2.37
N GLU A 127 12.29 21.81 1.64
CA GLU A 127 11.30 22.30 0.69
C GLU A 127 11.17 21.41 -0.54
N GLU A 128 12.29 20.93 -1.08
CA GLU A 128 12.32 20.04 -2.24
C GLU A 128 11.66 18.71 -1.94
N LEU A 129 11.96 18.10 -0.79
CA LEU A 129 11.33 16.87 -0.32
C LEU A 129 9.83 17.09 -0.09
N ARG A 130 9.44 18.23 0.49
CA ARG A 130 8.03 18.58 0.71
C ARG A 130 7.27 18.70 -0.61
N LYS A 131 7.87 19.37 -1.61
CA LYS A 131 7.31 19.52 -2.96
C LYS A 131 7.15 18.16 -3.65
N LEU A 132 8.19 17.34 -3.65
CA LEU A 132 8.17 16.00 -4.24
C LEU A 132 7.10 15.10 -3.59
N ALA A 133 7.02 15.10 -2.27
CA ALA A 133 5.99 14.36 -1.54
C ALA A 133 4.57 14.88 -1.85
N SER A 134 4.40 16.19 -2.05
CA SER A 134 3.10 16.78 -2.40
C SER A 134 2.62 16.36 -3.79
N VAL A 135 3.52 16.34 -4.78
CA VAL A 135 3.23 15.82 -6.13
C VAL A 135 2.80 14.36 -6.05
N LEU A 136 3.59 13.53 -5.37
CA LEU A 136 3.30 12.10 -5.26
C LEU A 136 1.95 11.82 -4.56
N VAL A 137 1.59 12.60 -3.53
CA VAL A 137 0.27 12.51 -2.89
C VAL A 137 -0.84 12.88 -3.87
N SER A 138 -0.67 13.93 -4.67
CA SER A 138 -1.64 14.34 -5.69
C SER A 138 -1.88 13.24 -6.72
N ASP A 139 -0.80 12.64 -7.22
CA ASP A 139 -0.84 11.56 -8.21
C ASP A 139 -1.57 10.33 -7.66
N TRP A 140 -1.24 9.92 -6.44
CA TRP A 140 -1.93 8.80 -5.77
C TRP A 140 -3.40 9.09 -5.50
N MET A 141 -3.76 10.33 -5.17
CA MET A 141 -5.16 10.73 -5.03
C MET A 141 -5.90 10.66 -6.37
N ALA A 142 -5.25 10.96 -7.50
CA ALA A 142 -5.83 10.77 -8.82
C ALA A 142 -6.07 9.29 -9.14
N VAL A 143 -5.10 8.41 -8.83
CA VAL A 143 -5.24 6.95 -8.97
C VAL A 143 -6.43 6.44 -8.16
N ILE A 144 -6.55 6.86 -6.88
CA ILE A 144 -7.67 6.46 -6.01
C ILE A 144 -9.03 6.90 -6.57
N ARG A 145 -9.14 8.16 -7.05
CA ARG A 145 -10.39 8.67 -7.63
C ARG A 145 -10.77 7.94 -8.92
N SER A 146 -9.80 7.66 -9.78
CA SER A 146 -10.05 6.97 -11.06
C SER A 146 -10.64 5.57 -10.87
N GLN A 147 -10.22 4.84 -9.82
CA GLN A 147 -10.77 3.52 -9.52
C GLN A 147 -12.18 3.60 -8.89
N SER A 148 -12.50 4.65 -8.14
CA SER A 148 -13.85 4.82 -7.57
C SER A 148 -14.92 5.12 -8.61
N SER A 149 -14.56 5.70 -9.76
CA SER A 149 -15.50 6.04 -10.85
C SER A 149 -15.81 4.88 -11.80
N THR A 150 -15.17 3.72 -11.66
CA THR A 150 -15.37 2.54 -12.52
C THR A 150 -16.26 1.46 -11.92
N GLN A 151 -16.93 1.72 -10.79
CA GLN A 151 -18.00 0.83 -10.33
C GLN A 151 -19.23 0.98 -11.25
N PRO A 152 -19.71 -0.09 -11.90
CA PRO A 152 -20.99 -0.06 -12.59
C PRO A 152 -22.10 0.13 -11.57
N ALA A 153 -22.90 1.20 -11.72
CA ALA A 153 -24.21 1.28 -11.10
C ALA A 153 -25.16 0.27 -11.78
N GLU A 154 -25.00 -1.02 -11.45
CA GLU A 154 -25.91 -2.07 -11.89
C GLU A 154 -27.07 -2.20 -10.90
N LYS A 155 -28.26 -1.87 -11.43
CA LYS A 155 -29.63 -2.30 -11.04
C LYS A 155 -30.32 -1.60 -9.87
N ASP A 156 -31.14 -0.61 -10.22
CA ASP A 156 -32.59 -0.78 -10.01
C ASP A 156 -33.41 0.04 -11.03
N LYS A 157 -33.62 -0.56 -12.21
CA LYS A 157 -34.68 -0.19 -13.16
C LYS A 157 -35.46 -1.44 -13.53
N LYS A 158 -36.30 -1.93 -12.62
CA LYS A 158 -37.46 -2.76 -13.01
C LYS A 158 -38.73 -1.95 -12.88
N LYS A 159 -39.17 -1.46 -14.04
CA LYS A 159 -40.38 -0.68 -14.32
C LYS A 159 -41.63 -1.46 -13.87
N ARG A 160 -42.50 -0.81 -13.10
CA ARG A 160 -43.90 -1.19 -12.83
C ARG A 160 -44.68 -1.43 -14.12
N LYS A 161 -45.52 -2.47 -14.14
CA LYS A 161 -46.93 -2.39 -14.59
C LYS A 161 -47.76 -3.58 -14.06
N GLU A 162 -48.78 -3.27 -13.27
CA GLU A 162 -50.06 -3.99 -13.01
C GLU A 162 -50.70 -4.53 -14.30
N GLU A 163 -51.65 -5.48 -14.36
CA GLU A 163 -52.66 -6.04 -13.44
C GLU A 163 -53.22 -7.33 -14.12
N GLY A 164 -53.77 -8.30 -13.37
CA GLY A 164 -54.43 -9.47 -13.96
C GLY A 164 -55.04 -10.43 -12.93
N LYS A 165 -56.36 -10.37 -12.78
CA LYS A 165 -57.22 -10.89 -11.69
C LYS A 165 -57.86 -12.25 -12.01
N SER A 166 -57.81 -13.23 -11.10
CA SER A 166 -58.79 -14.35 -10.94
C SER A 166 -58.47 -15.14 -9.64
N ARG A 167 -59.23 -15.07 -8.53
CA ARG A 167 -60.39 -15.93 -8.09
C ARG A 167 -60.11 -17.43 -8.29
N THR A 168 -60.23 -18.41 -7.37
CA THR A 168 -60.90 -18.65 -6.05
C THR A 168 -60.32 -20.03 -5.60
N THR A 169 -60.03 -20.41 -4.34
CA THR A 169 -60.93 -21.00 -3.30
C THR A 169 -60.10 -21.43 -2.06
N LEU A 170 -60.61 -21.09 -0.86
CA LEU A 170 -60.44 -21.79 0.44
C LEU A 170 -61.72 -22.65 0.65
N PRO A 171 -61.79 -23.70 1.51
CA PRO A 171 -61.42 -23.75 2.95
C PRO A 171 -60.72 -25.08 3.34
N GLU A 172 -60.31 -25.43 4.57
CA GLU A 172 -60.70 -25.10 5.95
C GLU A 172 -59.59 -25.57 6.94
N ARG A 173 -59.49 -24.93 8.11
CA ARG A 173 -58.66 -25.34 9.29
C ARG A 173 -59.48 -26.31 10.18
N PRO A 174 -58.96 -26.87 11.30
CA PRO A 174 -58.81 -26.15 12.60
C PRO A 174 -57.51 -26.44 13.39
N LEU A 175 -56.85 -25.42 13.98
CA LEU A 175 -56.81 -25.01 15.41
C LEU A 175 -55.87 -25.87 16.29
N THR A 176 -54.86 -25.31 16.97
CA THR A 176 -54.95 -24.61 18.27
C THR A 176 -53.56 -23.97 18.60
N GLU A 177 -53.44 -22.67 18.90
CA GLU A 177 -53.47 -22.01 20.25
C GLU A 177 -52.19 -22.31 21.09
N VAL A 178 -51.42 -21.42 21.75
CA VAL A 178 -51.67 -20.19 22.54
C VAL A 178 -50.31 -19.43 22.66
N LYS A 179 -50.18 -18.16 22.24
CA LYS A 179 -50.13 -16.88 23.01
C LYS A 179 -49.22 -16.85 24.26
N ALA A 180 -48.25 -15.91 24.29
CA ALA A 180 -48.13 -14.88 25.33
C ALA A 180 -46.91 -13.95 25.10
N GLU A 181 -47.21 -12.67 24.99
CA GLU A 181 -46.29 -11.53 25.05
C GLU A 181 -45.71 -11.34 26.46
N THR A 182 -44.52 -10.76 26.58
CA THR A 182 -44.30 -9.64 27.52
C THR A 182 -43.06 -8.82 27.17
N ARG A 183 -43.26 -7.51 27.16
CA ARG A 183 -42.28 -6.44 27.02
C ARG A 183 -41.85 -6.00 28.43
N ALA A 184 -40.56 -5.85 28.68
CA ALA A 184 -40.05 -5.06 29.81
C ALA A 184 -38.68 -4.45 29.47
N GLU A 185 -38.60 -3.15 29.70
CA GLU A 185 -37.47 -2.24 29.63
C GLU A 185 -36.58 -2.42 30.87
N GLU A 186 -35.25 -2.34 30.75
CA GLU A 186 -34.34 -1.67 31.71
C GLU A 186 -32.85 -1.89 31.35
N ALA A 187 -32.08 -0.82 31.44
CA ALA A 187 -30.61 -0.77 31.56
C ALA A 187 -30.31 0.20 32.74
N PRO A 188 -29.07 0.47 33.20
CA PRO A 188 -27.77 -0.23 33.10
C PRO A 188 -26.99 -0.29 34.44
N GLU A 189 -26.05 -1.24 34.68
CA GLU A 189 -24.99 -1.01 35.71
C GLU A 189 -23.61 -1.67 35.44
N LYS A 190 -22.60 -0.78 35.43
CA LYS A 190 -21.23 -0.82 36.02
C LYS A 190 -20.28 -2.00 35.74
N LYS A 191 -19.17 -1.74 35.02
CA LYS A 191 -17.84 -1.36 35.59
C LYS A 191 -17.33 -2.29 36.70
N LYS A 192 -16.37 -3.18 36.37
CA LYS A 192 -15.18 -3.50 37.17
C LYS A 192 -14.34 -4.61 36.50
N GLU A 193 -13.40 -4.24 35.63
CA GLU A 193 -12.14 -5.01 35.52
C GLU A 193 -11.02 -4.19 34.88
N LYS A 194 -10.46 -3.28 35.66
CA LYS A 194 -9.23 -2.56 35.28
C LYS A 194 -8.44 -2.15 36.51
N GLN A 195 -8.13 -3.10 37.40
CA GLN A 195 -7.20 -2.87 38.52
C GLN A 195 -6.43 -4.14 38.91
N LEU A 196 -5.49 -4.58 38.07
CA LEU A 196 -4.36 -5.38 38.54
C LEU A 196 -3.17 -5.23 37.58
N LYS A 197 -2.40 -4.13 37.70
CA LYS A 197 -1.00 -4.01 37.20
C LYS A 197 -0.29 -2.71 37.62
N LYS A 198 -0.55 -2.20 38.83
CA LYS A 198 0.26 -1.13 39.45
C LYS A 198 0.63 -1.48 40.89
N LYS A 199 1.48 -2.49 41.05
CA LYS A 199 2.33 -2.70 42.25
C LYS A 199 3.56 -3.50 41.84
N LYS A 200 4.52 -2.85 41.19
CA LYS A 200 5.94 -3.26 41.09
C LYS A 200 6.72 -2.19 40.31
N LYS A 201 7.08 -1.11 41.01
CA LYS A 201 8.29 -0.28 40.84
C LYS A 201 8.10 1.04 41.57
N LYS A 202 8.18 0.96 42.89
CA LYS A 202 8.71 2.05 43.73
C LYS A 202 9.37 1.36 44.92
N LYS A 203 10.60 0.92 44.70
CA LYS A 203 11.63 0.76 45.71
C LYS A 203 12.95 1.02 45.00
#